data_AF-A0A2D9T0V0-F1
#
_entry.id   AF-A0A2D9T0V0-F1
#
_cell.length_a   1.000
_cell.length_b   1.000
_cell.length_c   1.000
_cell.angle_alpha   90.00
_cell.angle_beta   90.00
_cell.angle_gamma   90.00
#
_symmetry.space_group_name_H-M   'P 1'
#
loop_
_entity.id
_entity.type
_entity.pdbx_description
1 polymer ?
#
loop_
_entity_poly.entity_id
_entity_poly.type
_entity_poly.pdbx_seq_one_letter_code
_entity_poly.pdbx_strand_id
1 'polypeptide(L)' 'MAGTDKRKQSLYFPETMLEDIQHEAARLDRSLSWIVQRCVKIGLSEIRKLPSVNDIPDGSDDESEE' A
#
# COMPACT_ATOMS: atom_id res chain seq x y z
N MET A 1 -10.81 -28.11 -3.48
CA MET A 1 -10.37 -26.77 -3.92
C MET A 1 -10.66 -25.80 -2.79
N ALA A 2 -9.66 -25.43 -2.00
CA ALA A 2 -9.86 -24.41 -0.97
C ALA A 2 -10.07 -23.07 -1.68
N GLY A 3 -11.32 -22.62 -1.79
CA GLY A 3 -11.62 -21.29 -2.26
C GLY A 3 -10.86 -20.28 -1.39
N THR A 4 -10.15 -19.35 -2.02
CA THR A 4 -9.43 -18.30 -1.30
C THR A 4 -10.40 -17.58 -0.36
N ASP A 5 -10.15 -17.63 0.94
CA ASP A 5 -10.99 -16.97 1.95
C ASP A 5 -10.98 -15.45 1.72
N LYS A 6 -12.12 -14.90 1.27
CA LYS A 6 -12.26 -13.47 0.97
C LYS A 6 -12.72 -12.75 2.24
N ARG A 7 -11.93 -11.79 2.71
CA ARG A 7 -12.27 -10.93 3.87
C ARG A 7 -12.64 -9.52 3.40
N LYS A 8 -13.77 -9.00 3.90
CA LYS A 8 -14.20 -7.61 3.67
C LYS A 8 -13.42 -6.70 4.64
N GLN A 9 -12.81 -5.65 4.09
CA GLN A 9 -12.11 -4.62 4.84
C GLN A 9 -12.58 -3.25 4.36
N SER A 10 -12.92 -2.36 5.29
CA SER A 10 -13.16 -0.95 4.99
C SER A 10 -11.84 -0.20 5.05
N LEU A 11 -11.56 0.63 4.04
CA LEU A 11 -10.35 1.45 3.91
C LEU A 11 -10.75 2.87 3.53
N TYR A 12 -9.96 3.84 3.96
CA TYR A 12 -10.12 5.24 3.58
C TYR A 12 -9.14 5.57 2.45
N PHE A 13 -9.64 6.26 1.44
CA PHE A 13 -8.86 6.74 0.30
C PHE A 13 -9.13 8.24 0.12
N PRO A 14 -8.13 9.03 -0.31
CA PRO A 14 -8.39 10.34 -0.90
C PRO A 14 -9.37 10.21 -2.07
N GLU A 15 -10.21 11.23 -2.27
CA GLU A 15 -11.23 11.25 -3.33
C GLU A 15 -10.62 10.96 -4.72
N THR A 16 -9.55 11.66 -5.07
CA THR A 16 -8.85 11.50 -6.36
C THR A 16 -8.36 10.07 -6.58
N MET A 17 -7.80 9.44 -5.55
CA MET A 17 -7.33 8.05 -5.63
C MET A 17 -8.50 7.08 -5.79
N LEU A 18 -9.63 7.35 -5.14
CA LEU A 18 -10.82 6.52 -5.27
C LEU A 18 -11.44 6.65 -6.67
N GLU A 19 -11.41 7.83 -7.27
CA GLU A 19 -11.82 8.05 -8.66
C GLU A 19 -10.94 7.27 -9.65
N ASP A 20 -9.61 7.32 -9.50
CA ASP A 20 -8.68 6.55 -10.34
C ASP A 20 -8.95 5.05 -10.26
N ILE A 21 -9.19 4.51 -9.06
CA ILE A 21 -9.50 3.08 -8.86
C ILE A 21 -10.83 2.73 -9.54
N GLN A 22 -11.85 3.58 -9.45
CA GLN A 22 -13.15 3.35 -10.08
C GLN A 22 -13.06 3.40 -11.61
N HIS A 23 -12.33 4.37 -12.14
CA HIS A 23 -12.14 4.52 -13.57
C HIS A 23 -11.42 3.29 -14.16
N GLU A 24 -10.34 2.83 -13.52
CA GLU A 24 -9.60 1.64 -13.97
C GLU A 24 -10.41 0.34 -13.81
N ALA A 25 -11.22 0.23 -12.75
CA ALA A 25 -12.16 -0.88 -12.58
C ALA A 25 -13.16 -0.97 -13.73
N ALA A 26 -13.75 0.18 -14.13
CA ALA A 26 -14.68 0.26 -15.26
C ALA A 26 -13.97 -0.04 -16.59
N ARG A 27 -12.78 0.53 -16.81
CA ARG A 27 -11.99 0.35 -18.04
C ARG A 27 -11.60 -1.11 -18.29
N LEU A 28 -11.29 -1.85 -17.23
CA LEU A 28 -10.83 -3.25 -17.29
C LEU A 28 -11.94 -4.29 -17.11
N ASP A 29 -13.17 -3.86 -16.83
CA ASP A 29 -14.29 -4.73 -16.47
C ASP A 29 -13.93 -5.65 -15.28
N ARG A 30 -13.44 -5.04 -14.19
CA ARG A 30 -13.00 -5.73 -12.97
C ARG A 30 -13.53 -5.04 -11.72
N SER A 31 -13.55 -5.76 -10.61
CA SER A 31 -13.99 -5.20 -9.33
C SER A 31 -12.93 -4.28 -8.70
N LEU A 32 -13.36 -3.32 -7.88
CA LEU A 32 -12.46 -2.45 -7.10
C LEU A 32 -11.47 -3.28 -6.26
N SER A 33 -11.95 -4.37 -5.64
CA SER A 33 -11.09 -5.28 -4.88
C SER A 33 -9.99 -5.90 -5.75
N TRP A 34 -10.29 -6.22 -7.02
CA TRP A 34 -9.29 -6.76 -7.95
C TRP A 34 -8.21 -5.71 -8.29
N ILE A 35 -8.62 -4.46 -8.54
CA ILE A 35 -7.69 -3.35 -8.82
C ILE A 35 -6.76 -3.13 -7.63
N VAL A 36 -7.30 -3.00 -6.41
CA VAL A 36 -6.49 -2.81 -5.19
C VAL A 36 -5.56 -4.00 -4.96
N GLN A 37 -6.03 -5.25 -5.14
CA GLN A 37 -5.18 -6.44 -5.04
C GLN A 37 -4.05 -6.45 -6.08
N ARG A 38 -4.31 -5.97 -7.31
CA ARG A 38 -3.30 -5.88 -8.36
C ARG A 38 -2.23 -4.85 -8.00
N CYS A 39 -2.64 -3.67 -7.53
CA CYS A 39 -1.72 -2.62 -7.06
C CYS A 39 -0.85 -3.13 -5.91
N VAL A 40 -1.43 -3.79 -4.91
CA VAL A 40 -0.68 -4.38 -3.80
C VAL A 40 0.33 -5.41 -4.31
N LYS A 41 -0.06 -6.33 -5.19
CA LYS A 41 0.87 -7.33 -5.74
C LYS A 41 2.06 -6.72 -6.47
N ILE A 42 1.89 -5.56 -7.10
CA ILE A 42 2.96 -4.83 -7.80
C ILE A 42 3.82 -4.05 -6.80
N GLY A 43 3.20 -3.29 -5.88
CA GLY A 43 3.91 -2.39 -4.97
C GLY A 43 4.57 -3.08 -3.77
N LEU A 44 4.08 -4.25 -3.37
CA LEU A 44 4.54 -4.90 -2.13
C LEU A 44 6.03 -5.27 -2.14
N SER A 45 6.61 -5.58 -3.31
CA SER A 45 8.06 -5.83 -3.41
C SER A 45 8.89 -4.59 -3.09
N GLU A 46 8.43 -3.41 -3.51
CA GLU A 46 9.12 -2.15 -3.24
C GLU A 46 8.92 -1.70 -1.79
N ILE A 47 7.69 -1.83 -1.27
CA ILE A 47 7.39 -1.53 0.14
C ILE A 47 8.26 -2.35 1.08
N ARG A 48 8.53 -3.63 0.76
CA ARG A 48 9.39 -4.52 1.56
C ARG A 48 10.85 -4.11 1.62
N LYS A 49 11.32 -3.24 0.71
CA LYS A 49 12.70 -2.72 0.73
C LYS A 49 12.84 -1.52 1.67
N LEU A 50 11.72 -0.88 2.03
CA LEU A 50 11.74 0.26 2.94
C LEU A 50 12.18 -0.22 4.32
N PRO A 51 13.09 0.49 5.00
CA PRO A 51 13.46 0.16 6.36
C PRO A 51 12.24 0.25 7.27
N SER A 52 12.24 -0.55 8.33
CA SER A 52 11.28 -0.35 9.42
C SER A 52 11.47 1.06 9.97
N VAL A 53 10.38 1.82 10.08
CA VAL A 53 10.40 3.17 10.66
C VAL A 53 10.94 3.20 12.09
N ASN A 54 10.93 2.06 12.78
CA ASN A 54 11.42 1.92 14.15
C ASN A 54 12.90 1.49 14.23
N ASP A 55 13.53 1.13 13.10
CA ASP A 55 14.92 0.66 13.05
C ASP A 55 15.88 1.74 12.52
N ILE A 56 15.44 3.01 12.43
CA ILE A 56 16.34 4.14 12.22
C ILE A 56 16.96 4.43 13.59
N PRO A 57 18.24 4.08 13.85
CA PRO A 57 18.89 4.56 15.04
C PRO A 57 18.89 6.09 14.98
N ASP A 58 18.35 6.74 16.02
CA ASP A 58 18.58 8.16 16.27
C ASP A 58 20.10 8.34 16.33
N GLY A 59 20.66 8.84 15.23
CA GLY A 59 22.09 8.78 14.96
C GLY A 59 22.58 10.13 14.49
N SER A 60 22.52 11.13 15.39
CA SER A 60 23.51 12.22 15.49
C SER A 60 23.12 13.15 16.64
N ASP A 61 23.30 12.71 17.89
CA ASP A 61 23.80 13.63 18.91
C ASP A 61 25.26 13.90 18.49
N ASP A 62 25.43 14.89 17.63
CA ASP A 62 26.72 15.45 17.24
C ASP A 62 27.32 16.04 18.52
N GLU A 63 28.31 15.34 19.08
CA GLU A 63 29.19 15.85 20.13
C GLU A 63 29.99 17.06 19.61
N SER A 64 29.34 18.22 19.63
CA SER A 64 29.93 19.55 19.53
C SER A 64 29.17 20.41 20.55
N GLU A 65 29.74 21.01 21.59
CA GLU A 65 30.95 21.84 21.66
C GLU A 65 31.54 21.85 23.10
N GLU A 66 32.85 22.12 23.17
CA GLU A 66 33.81 22.37 24.29
C GLU A 66 33.37 22.35 25.78
#